data_AF-X1P0C6-F1
#
_entry.id   AF-X1P0C6-F1
#
_cell.length_a   1.000
_cell.length_b   1.000
_cell.length_c   1.000
_cell.angle_alpha   90.00
_cell.angle_beta   90.00
_cell.angle_gamma   90.00
#
_symmetry.space_group_name_H-M   'P 1'
#
loop_
_entity.id
_entity.type
_entity.pdbx_description
1 polymer ?
#
loop_
_entity_poly.entity_id
_entity_poly.type
_entity_poly.pdbx_seq_one_letter_code
_entity_poly.pdbx_strand_id
1 'polypeptide(L)'
;MANKGEKATRPTTSTLNNRQSNVGLDLFEVLRVRDEAIETATRLEAAVDRIGRVATSDAHSPAAMAQKAETVGVTKGKLDTLTTILLGILAGVFIGLGAMFCTLVTTDAGLGFGLTKLLGGLAFCLGLILVVVAGAELFTGNCLMTMSWMSGRTSFAQLLRNWG
;
A
#
# COMPACT_ATOMS: atom_id res chain seq x y z
N MET A 1 -47.83 55.23 34.67
CA MET A 1 -48.64 55.01 33.45
C MET A 1 -47.80 55.36 32.22
N ALA A 2 -47.98 54.59 31.14
CA ALA A 2 -47.55 54.82 29.74
C ALA A 2 -46.13 54.40 29.29
N ASN A 3 -46.00 53.09 29.08
CA ASN A 3 -45.65 52.42 27.80
C ASN A 3 -44.34 52.81 27.06
N LYS A 4 -43.34 51.94 27.21
CA LYS A 4 -42.08 51.88 26.45
C LYS A 4 -42.34 51.27 25.08
N GLY A 5 -42.47 52.13 24.06
CA GLY A 5 -42.65 51.72 22.66
C GLY A 5 -41.41 51.04 22.10
N GLU A 6 -41.41 49.70 22.12
CA GLU A 6 -40.48 48.87 21.38
C GLU A 6 -40.78 49.00 19.87
N LYS A 7 -40.00 49.84 19.17
CA LYS A 7 -40.05 49.91 17.71
C LYS A 7 -39.45 48.61 17.15
N ALA A 8 -40.31 47.66 16.83
CA ALA A 8 -39.99 46.52 15.98
C ALA A 8 -39.51 47.04 14.61
N THR A 9 -38.19 47.14 14.44
CA THR A 9 -37.57 47.39 13.13
C THR A 9 -37.88 46.19 12.24
N ARG A 10 -38.82 46.35 11.30
CA ARG A 10 -39.10 45.34 10.29
C ARG A 10 -37.80 45.04 9.54
N PRO A 11 -37.40 43.77 9.36
CA PRO A 11 -36.24 43.44 8.53
C PRO A 11 -36.50 43.98 7.12
N THR A 12 -35.61 44.84 6.64
CA THR A 12 -35.66 45.40 5.29
C THR A 12 -35.49 44.27 4.28
N THR A 13 -36.32 44.28 3.23
CA THR A 13 -36.39 43.25 2.17
C THR A 13 -35.03 42.90 1.54
N SER A 14 -34.05 43.82 1.58
CA SER A 14 -32.68 43.57 1.11
C SER A 14 -31.88 42.59 1.97
N THR A 15 -32.16 42.51 3.28
CA THR A 15 -31.47 41.60 4.21
C THR A 15 -31.97 40.17 4.12
N LEU A 16 -33.23 39.95 3.70
CA LEU A 16 -33.78 38.62 3.44
C LEU A 16 -33.27 38.05 2.11
N ASN A 17 -33.16 38.89 1.07
CA ASN A 17 -32.69 38.48 -0.26
C ASN A 17 -31.22 38.02 -0.25
N ASN A 18 -30.32 38.77 0.40
CA ASN A 18 -28.89 38.42 0.51
C ASN A 18 -28.65 37.18 1.38
N ARG A 19 -29.52 36.92 2.36
CA ARG A 19 -29.44 35.72 3.20
C ARG A 19 -29.94 34.48 2.44
N GLN A 20 -30.98 34.59 1.61
CA GLN A 20 -31.46 33.47 0.79
C GLN A 20 -30.51 33.10 -0.37
N SER A 21 -29.85 34.09 -1.00
CA SER A 21 -28.87 33.82 -2.05
C SER A 21 -27.60 33.14 -1.52
N ASN A 22 -27.11 33.56 -0.35
CA ASN A 22 -25.94 32.91 0.29
C ASN A 22 -26.26 31.49 0.75
N VAL A 23 -27.44 31.24 1.35
CA VAL A 23 -27.84 29.88 1.76
C VAL A 23 -28.00 28.94 0.55
N GLY A 24 -28.44 29.46 -0.60
CA GLY A 24 -28.48 28.70 -1.85
C GLY A 24 -27.08 28.34 -2.36
N LEU A 25 -26.15 29.30 -2.38
CA LEU A 25 -24.77 29.10 -2.81
C LEU A 25 -24.00 28.15 -1.86
N ASP A 26 -24.17 28.29 -0.54
CA ASP A 26 -23.61 27.40 0.46
C ASP A 26 -24.16 25.97 0.32
N LEU A 27 -25.46 25.82 0.03
CA LEU A 27 -26.06 24.51 -0.21
C LEU A 27 -25.51 23.87 -1.49
N PHE A 28 -25.34 24.63 -2.58
CA PHE A 28 -24.78 24.10 -3.83
C PHE A 28 -23.30 23.70 -3.67
N GLU A 29 -22.50 24.47 -2.94
CA GLU A 29 -21.13 24.09 -2.54
C GLU A 29 -21.12 22.81 -1.71
N VAL A 30 -22.00 22.70 -0.70
CA VAL A 30 -22.12 21.50 0.14
C VAL A 30 -22.57 20.28 -0.66
N LEU A 31 -23.50 20.45 -1.61
CA LEU A 31 -23.96 19.38 -2.50
C LEU A 31 -22.84 18.96 -3.46
N ARG A 32 -22.07 19.91 -3.98
CA ARG A 32 -20.91 19.66 -4.85
C ARG A 32 -19.79 18.91 -4.12
N VAL A 33 -19.44 19.35 -2.92
CA VAL A 33 -18.42 18.68 -2.07
C VAL A 33 -18.88 17.27 -1.71
N ARG A 34 -20.17 17.07 -1.45
CA ARG A 34 -20.73 15.75 -1.19
C ARG A 34 -20.66 14.83 -2.41
N ASP A 35 -20.94 15.35 -3.60
CA ASP A 35 -20.83 14.56 -4.85
C ASP A 35 -19.37 14.21 -5.16
N GLU A 36 -18.41 15.12 -4.95
CA GLU A 36 -16.98 14.83 -5.08
C GLU A 36 -16.50 13.77 -4.05
N ALA A 37 -16.99 13.84 -2.82
CA ALA A 37 -16.71 12.85 -1.78
C ALA A 37 -17.29 11.47 -2.12
N ILE A 38 -18.48 11.42 -2.73
CA ILE A 38 -19.11 10.17 -3.19
C ILE A 38 -18.33 9.58 -4.38
N GLU A 39 -17.86 10.40 -5.31
CA GLU A 39 -17.09 9.93 -6.46
C GLU A 39 -15.71 9.38 -6.03
N THR A 40 -15.04 10.04 -5.09
CA THR A 40 -13.77 9.54 -4.53
C THR A 40 -13.96 8.25 -3.73
N ALA A 41 -15.03 8.13 -2.94
CA ALA A 41 -15.37 6.88 -2.25
C ALA A 41 -15.63 5.74 -3.26
N THR A 42 -16.38 6.00 -4.33
CA THR A 42 -16.69 5.00 -5.37
C THR A 42 -15.43 4.54 -6.12
N ARG A 43 -14.49 5.46 -6.39
CA ARG A 43 -13.19 5.14 -7.01
C ARG A 43 -12.30 4.30 -6.09
N LEU A 44 -12.36 4.54 -4.78
CA LEU A 44 -11.62 3.74 -3.79
C LEU A 44 -12.16 2.31 -3.73
N GLU A 45 -13.48 2.14 -3.63
CA GLU A 45 -14.13 0.82 -3.63
C GLU A 45 -13.81 0.03 -4.93
N ALA A 46 -13.86 0.70 -6.08
CA ALA A 46 -13.49 0.08 -7.36
C ALA A 46 -12.00 -0.30 -7.44
N ALA A 47 -11.11 0.47 -6.82
CA ALA A 47 -9.69 0.14 -6.73
C ALA A 47 -9.45 -1.05 -5.78
N VAL A 48 -10.14 -1.07 -4.64
CA VAL A 48 -10.08 -2.16 -3.65
C VAL A 48 -10.59 -3.48 -4.25
N ASP A 49 -11.71 -3.45 -4.98
CA ASP A 49 -12.24 -4.64 -5.67
C ASP A 49 -11.27 -5.17 -6.74
N ARG A 50 -10.65 -4.28 -7.52
CA ARG A 50 -9.60 -4.66 -8.49
C ARG A 50 -8.40 -5.31 -7.81
N ILE A 51 -7.93 -4.77 -6.69
CA ILE A 51 -6.82 -5.35 -5.91
C ILE A 51 -7.22 -6.73 -5.38
N GLY A 52 -8.43 -6.85 -4.81
CA GLY A 52 -8.97 -8.12 -4.30
C GLY A 52 -9.05 -9.19 -5.39
N ARG A 53 -9.50 -8.82 -6.60
CA ARG A 53 -9.64 -9.75 -7.71
C ARG A 53 -8.31 -10.25 -8.28
N VAL A 54 -7.25 -9.42 -8.23
CA VAL A 54 -5.89 -9.85 -8.62
C VAL A 54 -5.29 -10.75 -7.55
N ALA A 55 -5.54 -10.46 -6.26
CA ALA A 55 -4.99 -11.24 -5.15
C ALA A 55 -5.51 -12.69 -5.08
N THR A 56 -6.76 -12.95 -5.50
CA THR A 56 -7.37 -14.29 -5.44
C THR A 56 -7.03 -15.19 -6.63
N SER A 57 -6.53 -14.63 -7.75
CA SER A 57 -6.29 -15.37 -9.00
C SER A 57 -5.19 -16.43 -8.89
N ASP A 58 -4.28 -16.32 -7.91
CA ASP A 58 -3.14 -17.23 -7.71
C ASP A 58 -3.20 -18.00 -6.37
N ALA A 59 -4.37 -18.05 -5.73
CA ALA A 59 -4.57 -18.79 -4.50
C ALA A 59 -4.53 -20.31 -4.77
N HIS A 60 -3.34 -20.89 -4.71
CA HIS A 60 -3.12 -22.33 -4.89
C HIS A 60 -3.26 -23.09 -3.58
N SER A 61 -3.68 -24.36 -3.66
CA SER A 61 -3.64 -25.26 -2.50
C SER A 61 -2.20 -25.42 -1.99
N PRO A 62 -1.98 -25.72 -0.70
CA PRO A 62 -0.63 -25.88 -0.16
C PRO A 62 0.23 -26.88 -0.95
N ALA A 63 -0.37 -27.95 -1.46
CA ALA A 63 0.31 -28.94 -2.31
C ALA A 63 0.71 -28.37 -3.68
N ALA A 64 -0.16 -27.58 -4.32
CA ALA A 64 0.14 -26.93 -5.59
C ALA A 64 1.19 -25.82 -5.43
N MET A 65 1.17 -25.10 -4.30
CA MET A 65 2.20 -24.10 -3.96
C MET A 65 3.57 -24.77 -3.74
N ALA A 66 3.61 -25.93 -3.09
CA ALA A 66 4.84 -26.70 -2.91
C ALA A 66 5.44 -27.17 -4.23
N GLN A 67 4.63 -27.68 -5.18
CA GLN A 67 5.11 -28.03 -6.52
C GLN A 67 5.63 -26.82 -7.31
N LYS A 68 4.96 -25.67 -7.19
CA LYS A 68 5.41 -24.41 -7.81
C LYS A 68 6.75 -23.97 -7.21
N ALA A 69 6.89 -24.02 -5.89
CA ALA A 69 8.13 -23.73 -5.18
C ALA A 69 9.27 -24.69 -5.57
N GLU A 70 8.99 -25.99 -5.73
CA GLU A 70 9.97 -26.98 -6.23
C GLU A 70 10.44 -26.63 -7.65
N THR A 71 9.53 -26.31 -8.55
CA THR A 71 9.83 -25.95 -9.95
C THR A 71 10.64 -24.66 -10.03
N VAL A 72 10.28 -23.66 -9.22
CA VAL A 72 11.02 -22.41 -9.08
C VAL A 72 12.41 -22.69 -8.51
N GLY A 73 12.54 -23.54 -7.48
CA GLY A 73 13.82 -23.92 -6.88
C GLY A 73 14.77 -24.63 -7.86
N VAL A 74 14.26 -25.54 -8.69
CA VAL A 74 15.05 -26.21 -9.74
C VAL A 74 15.53 -25.22 -10.81
N THR A 75 14.68 -24.25 -11.18
CA THR A 75 15.04 -23.23 -12.18
C THR A 75 16.10 -22.28 -11.62
N LYS A 76 15.93 -21.85 -10.36
CA LYS A 76 16.90 -21.00 -9.66
C LYS A 76 18.24 -21.70 -9.46
N GLY A 77 18.26 -23.01 -9.21
CA GLY A 77 19.49 -23.80 -9.11
C GLY A 77 20.34 -23.88 -10.38
N LYS A 78 19.78 -23.50 -11.54
CA LYS A 78 20.50 -23.43 -12.83
C LYS A 78 21.02 -22.03 -13.16
N LEU A 79 20.68 -21.01 -12.37
CA LEU A 79 21.16 -19.66 -12.58
C LEU A 79 22.67 -19.59 -12.35
N ASP A 80 23.32 -18.71 -13.11
CA ASP A 80 24.73 -18.42 -12.92
C ASP A 80 24.96 -17.64 -11.63
N THR A 81 25.99 -18.01 -10.87
CA THR A 81 26.23 -17.49 -9.51
C THR A 81 26.40 -15.97 -9.52
N LEU A 82 27.02 -15.41 -10.56
CA LEU A 82 27.17 -13.95 -10.71
C LEU A 82 25.83 -13.24 -10.86
N THR A 83 24.90 -13.82 -11.61
CA THR A 83 23.56 -13.26 -11.78
C THR A 83 22.79 -13.26 -10.45
N THR A 84 22.86 -14.36 -9.70
CA THR A 84 22.22 -14.45 -8.37
C THR A 84 22.79 -13.41 -7.40
N ILE A 85 24.10 -13.20 -7.40
CA ILE A 85 24.75 -12.20 -6.55
C ILE A 85 24.32 -10.77 -6.94
N LEU A 86 24.34 -10.44 -8.23
CA LEU A 86 23.92 -9.12 -8.72
C LEU A 86 22.45 -8.82 -8.40
N LEU A 87 21.56 -9.80 -8.60
CA LEU A 87 20.14 -9.66 -8.26
C LEU A 87 19.94 -9.59 -6.73
N GLY A 88 20.77 -10.26 -5.94
CA GLY A 88 20.77 -10.15 -4.47
C GLY A 88 21.22 -8.78 -3.97
N ILE A 89 22.26 -8.20 -4.57
CA ILE A 89 22.69 -6.81 -4.29
C ILE A 89 21.57 -5.84 -4.63
N LEU A 90 20.92 -6.01 -5.79
CA LEU A 90 19.79 -5.17 -6.20
C LEU A 90 18.62 -5.28 -5.23
N ALA A 91 18.30 -6.49 -4.74
CA ALA A 91 17.30 -6.69 -3.69
C ALA A 91 17.68 -5.93 -2.40
N GLY A 92 18.94 -6.00 -1.99
CA GLY A 92 19.46 -5.28 -0.83
C GLY A 92 19.31 -3.76 -0.94
N VAL A 93 19.55 -3.19 -2.12
CA VAL A 93 19.37 -1.75 -2.39
C VAL A 93 17.90 -1.34 -2.20
N PHE A 94 16.94 -2.12 -2.72
CA PHE A 94 15.51 -1.80 -2.56
C PHE A 94 15.00 -1.95 -1.13
N ILE A 95 15.48 -2.95 -0.39
CA ILE A 95 15.16 -3.08 1.04
C ILE A 95 15.77 -1.91 1.84
N GLY A 96 17.01 -1.53 1.53
CA GLY A 96 17.67 -0.36 2.12
C GLY A 96 16.89 0.93 1.86
N LEU A 97 16.39 1.11 0.63
CA LEU A 97 15.53 2.24 0.26
C LEU A 97 14.23 2.23 1.08
N GLY A 98 13.57 1.08 1.25
CA GLY A 98 12.36 0.94 2.08
C GLY A 98 12.61 1.25 3.55
N ALA A 99 13.76 0.83 4.10
CA ALA A 99 14.17 1.15 5.47
C ALA A 99 14.47 2.64 5.65
N MET A 100 15.14 3.27 4.67
CA MET A 100 15.38 4.71 4.66
C MET A 100 14.06 5.48 4.61
N PHE A 101 13.11 5.07 3.76
CA PHE A 101 11.80 5.69 3.66
C PHE A 101 10.98 5.54 4.95
N CYS A 102 10.99 4.36 5.57
CA CYS A 102 10.42 4.16 6.91
C CYS A 102 11.02 5.13 7.95
N THR A 103 12.33 5.33 7.92
CA THR A 103 13.01 6.26 8.83
C THR A 103 12.58 7.70 8.58
N LEU A 104 12.46 8.12 7.31
CA LEU A 104 12.02 9.46 6.95
C LEU A 104 10.56 9.73 7.38
N VAL A 105 9.67 8.77 7.17
CA VAL A 105 8.25 8.89 7.55
C VAL A 105 8.05 8.88 9.07
N THR A 106 8.92 8.20 9.81
CA THR A 106 8.82 8.09 11.27
C THR A 106 9.55 9.19 12.01
N THR A 107 10.48 9.90 11.36
CA THR A 107 11.21 11.02 11.94
C THR A 107 10.32 12.24 12.06
N ASP A 108 10.23 12.79 13.27
CA ASP A 108 9.48 14.01 13.58
C ASP A 108 8.01 14.00 13.12
N ALA A 109 7.40 12.80 13.08
CA ALA A 109 6.03 12.64 12.58
C ALA A 109 4.99 13.41 13.42
N GLY A 110 5.30 13.76 14.68
CA GLY A 110 4.35 14.42 15.60
C GLY A 110 3.13 13.55 15.97
N LEU A 111 3.09 12.29 15.52
CA LEU A 111 2.01 11.34 15.73
C LEU A 111 2.29 10.43 16.93
N GLY A 112 1.22 9.91 17.54
CA GLY A 112 1.32 8.94 18.63
C GLY A 112 2.09 7.68 18.22
N PHE A 113 2.80 7.06 19.17
CA PHE A 113 3.73 5.95 18.92
C PHE A 113 3.19 4.84 18.00
N GLY A 114 1.95 4.41 18.23
CA GLY A 114 1.32 3.35 17.44
C GLY A 114 1.11 3.74 15.96
N LEU A 115 0.66 4.97 15.72
CA LEU A 115 0.40 5.45 14.36
C LEU A 115 1.69 5.70 13.58
N THR A 116 2.72 6.24 14.25
CA THR A 116 4.06 6.39 13.68
C THR A 116 4.64 5.03 13.25
N LYS A 117 4.50 3.99 14.07
CA LYS A 117 4.96 2.64 13.71
C LYS A 117 4.16 2.01 12.57
N LEU A 118 2.84 2.23 12.53
CA LEU A 118 1.99 1.76 11.44
C LEU A 118 2.39 2.39 10.11
N LEU A 119 2.61 3.71 10.09
CA LEU A 119 3.07 4.44 8.90
C LEU A 119 4.48 4.00 8.47
N GLY A 120 5.39 3.78 9.42
CA GLY A 120 6.71 3.22 9.13
C GLY A 120 6.63 1.81 8.52
N GLY A 121 5.74 0.96 9.02
CA GLY A 121 5.49 -0.37 8.45
C GLY A 121 4.95 -0.31 7.02
N LEU A 122 3.96 0.56 6.76
CA LEU A 122 3.42 0.78 5.42
C LEU A 122 4.48 1.31 4.45
N ALA A 123 5.30 2.26 4.91
CA ALA A 123 6.44 2.78 4.15
C ALA A 123 7.46 1.67 3.83
N PHE A 124 7.73 0.76 4.76
CA PHE A 124 8.63 -0.36 4.53
C PHE A 124 8.06 -1.38 3.53
N CYS A 125 6.75 -1.66 3.55
CA CYS A 125 6.09 -2.57 2.60
C CYS A 125 6.30 -2.13 1.14
N LEU A 126 6.38 -0.82 0.87
CA LEU A 126 6.74 -0.32 -0.47
C LEU A 126 8.11 -0.80 -0.92
N GLY A 127 9.09 -0.91 -0.01
CA GLY A 127 10.41 -1.49 -0.31
C GLY A 127 10.31 -2.94 -0.76
N LEU A 128 9.45 -3.74 -0.15
CA LEU A 128 9.21 -5.14 -0.57
C LEU A 128 8.52 -5.22 -1.93
N ILE A 129 7.59 -4.31 -2.23
CA ILE A 129 6.93 -4.25 -3.55
C ILE A 129 7.96 -3.96 -4.64
N LEU A 130 8.91 -3.04 -4.40
CA LEU A 130 9.98 -2.73 -5.34
C LEU A 130 10.84 -3.97 -5.67
N VAL A 131 11.18 -4.79 -4.67
CA VAL A 131 11.91 -6.05 -4.87
C VAL A 131 11.14 -7.00 -5.77
N VAL A 132 9.85 -7.19 -5.51
CA VAL A 132 9.00 -8.12 -6.27
C VAL A 132 8.82 -7.64 -7.71
N VAL A 133 8.57 -6.35 -7.92
CA VAL A 133 8.38 -5.77 -9.26
C VAL A 133 9.69 -5.80 -10.07
N ALA A 134 10.83 -5.55 -9.44
CA ALA A 134 12.12 -5.65 -10.09
C ALA A 134 12.56 -7.10 -10.37
N GLY A 135 11.86 -8.09 -9.80
CA GLY A 135 12.24 -9.51 -9.91
C GLY A 135 13.57 -9.82 -9.22
N ALA A 136 13.93 -9.06 -8.19
CA ALA A 136 15.21 -9.23 -7.53
C ALA A 136 15.22 -10.50 -6.66
N GLU A 137 16.32 -11.24 -6.74
CA GLU A 137 16.51 -12.52 -6.06
C GLU A 137 16.97 -12.30 -4.62
N LEU A 138 16.01 -12.29 -3.69
CA LEU A 138 16.32 -12.19 -2.26
C LEU A 138 16.82 -13.53 -1.72
N PHE A 139 17.79 -13.50 -0.79
CA PHE A 139 18.32 -14.69 -0.13
C PHE A 139 17.21 -15.59 0.47
N THR A 140 16.12 -15.00 0.97
CA THR A 140 14.95 -15.73 1.48
C THR A 140 14.25 -16.57 0.40
N GLY A 141 14.27 -16.16 -0.86
CA GLY A 141 13.81 -16.95 -2.00
C GLY A 141 14.76 -18.09 -2.37
N ASN A 142 16.07 -17.89 -2.19
CA ASN A 142 17.07 -18.95 -2.34
C ASN A 142 16.97 -19.99 -1.22
N CYS A 143 16.51 -19.62 -0.02
CA CYS A 143 16.20 -20.59 1.03
C CYS A 143 15.10 -21.58 0.61
N LEU A 144 14.16 -21.19 -0.27
CA LEU A 144 13.10 -22.09 -0.77
C LEU A 144 13.64 -23.20 -1.68
N MET A 145 14.89 -23.11 -2.18
CA MET A 145 15.56 -24.24 -2.85
C MET A 145 15.81 -25.42 -1.91
N THR A 146 15.72 -25.24 -0.59
CA THR A 146 15.67 -26.38 0.34
C THR A 146 14.51 -27.32 0.04
N MET A 147 13.38 -26.80 -0.46
CA MET A 147 12.22 -27.61 -0.82
C MET A 147 12.53 -28.52 -2.02
N SER A 148 13.25 -28.00 -3.03
CA SER A 148 13.66 -28.82 -4.18
C SER A 148 14.75 -29.84 -3.82
N TRP A 149 15.60 -29.54 -2.83
CA TRP A 149 16.54 -30.52 -2.29
C TRP A 149 15.86 -31.62 -1.48
N MET A 150 14.87 -31.26 -0.66
CA MET A 150 14.07 -32.23 0.11
C MET A 150 13.25 -33.14 -0.82
N SER A 151 12.78 -32.63 -1.97
CA SER A 151 12.20 -33.43 -3.06
C SER A 151 13.22 -34.23 -3.88
N GLY A 152 14.52 -34.15 -3.58
CA GLY A 152 15.59 -34.88 -4.28
C GLY A 152 15.91 -34.38 -5.69
N ARG A 153 15.45 -33.18 -6.07
CA ARG A 153 15.57 -32.63 -7.42
C ARG A 153 16.81 -31.76 -7.63
N THR A 154 17.44 -31.29 -6.56
CA THR A 154 18.67 -30.48 -6.57
C THR A 154 19.69 -31.06 -5.61
N SER A 155 20.96 -30.99 -5.98
CA SER A 155 22.08 -31.48 -5.16
C SER A 155 22.36 -30.56 -3.97
N PHE A 156 22.79 -31.12 -2.84
CA PHE A 156 23.25 -30.34 -1.67
C PHE A 156 24.40 -29.39 -2.03
N ALA A 157 25.26 -29.76 -2.99
CA ALA A 157 26.34 -28.90 -3.48
C ALA A 157 25.82 -27.69 -4.26
N GLN A 158 24.70 -27.83 -4.99
CA GLN A 158 24.06 -26.69 -5.69
C GLN A 158 23.39 -25.73 -4.70
N LEU A 159 22.88 -26.25 -3.58
CA LEU A 159 22.33 -25.45 -2.48
C LEU A 159 23.41 -24.59 -1.83
N LEU A 160 24.52 -25.21 -1.41
CA LEU A 160 25.64 -24.52 -0.80
C LEU A 160 26.26 -23.46 -1.74
N ARG A 161 26.38 -23.75 -3.04
CA ARG A 161 26.87 -22.79 -4.05
C ARG A 161 25.92 -21.59 -4.25
N ASN A 162 24.64 -21.74 -3.95
CA ASN A 162 23.66 -20.68 -4.11
C ASN A 162 23.42 -19.87 -2.82
N TRP A 163 23.98 -20.34 -1.70
CA TRP A 163 23.88 -19.69 -0.39
C TRP A 163 25.18 -19.00 0.05
N GLY A 164 26.33 -19.40 -0.50
CA GLY A 164 27.62 -18.70 -0.34
C GLY A 164 27.94 -17.87 -1.56
#